data_AF-G2G9V8-F1
#
_entry.id   AF-G2G9V8-F1
#
_cell.length_a   1.000
_cell.length_b   1.000
_cell.length_c   1.000
_cell.angle_alpha   90.00
_cell.angle_beta   90.00
_cell.angle_gamma   90.00
#
_symmetry.space_group_name_H-M   'P 1'
#
loop_
_entity.id
_entity.type
_entity.pdbx_description
1 polymer ?
#
loop_
_entity_poly.entity_id
_entity_poly.type
_entity_poly.pdbx_seq_one_letter_code
_entity_poly.pdbx_strand_id
1 'polypeptide(L)'
;MGSGSRIDHQHHLVATTAAGTTISAPSQGVSLSPEDEHQQLVSRVLQLGTAVAERRENPEELAEFYELRQRLQDEFGHAEDSLDEQIVQAAGTGVSVPQQRDLPPEWGSAEERAVQRAAAQQVLDEVAAEHQAATSLQEQAREQWPPDEVSYTEDFDAFQRDYDAARDRAERGEQVVPYMTENATGGLGAREGGRGFGVEIEFDIEPGVDRQQAIQNIARELRDAGLSRTARQYGYHSQQSAGYTDEPNAWRLESDCTVAGELVSPILYDEPQTWQNLATACEIIERNGGRASFGTGGHVHVGMHDFDHDVANHTRLMQMYKAHEDVLYRLAQNPASEGNQHRGTRWCSPNPVPSEGYSAISEISSFHGQAVNLSGARRGGQSAHGEFRLWDGSLNPSVIQTQVKLSLGMAAAAVRQDTAVSGPRMELGSHREQRRQAGLGQRRRLSGDDWRTTTANFRQLVDSLFQRPEDKAQATALFHETRWQRR
;
A
#
# COMPACT_ATOMS: atom_id res chain seq x y z
N MET A 1 -17.36 -44.74 11.96
CA MET A 1 -16.58 -45.44 10.91
C MET A 1 -16.87 -44.76 9.59
N GLY A 2 -15.83 -44.52 8.77
CA GLY A 2 -15.75 -43.56 7.65
C GLY A 2 -16.80 -43.70 6.54
N SER A 3 -16.84 -42.83 5.53
CA SER A 3 -15.73 -42.19 4.80
C SER A 3 -16.11 -40.81 4.24
N GLY A 4 -15.23 -39.83 4.42
CA GLY A 4 -15.28 -38.55 3.69
C GLY A 4 -14.60 -38.67 2.32
N SER A 5 -15.24 -38.09 1.30
CA SER A 5 -14.65 -37.93 -0.03
C SER A 5 -13.71 -36.73 -0.04
N ARG A 6 -12.43 -36.99 -0.28
CA ARG A 6 -11.44 -36.00 -0.70
C ARG A 6 -11.86 -35.44 -2.06
N ILE A 7 -11.96 -34.12 -2.18
CA ILE A 7 -11.91 -33.43 -3.46
C ILE A 7 -10.45 -33.01 -3.64
N ASP A 8 -9.84 -33.53 -4.70
CA ASP A 8 -8.52 -33.14 -5.20
C ASP A 8 -8.58 -31.69 -5.68
N HIS A 9 -7.69 -30.85 -5.15
CA HIS A 9 -7.31 -29.59 -5.78
C HIS A 9 -5.82 -29.67 -6.13
N GLN A 10 -5.55 -30.11 -7.35
CA GLN A 10 -4.34 -29.76 -8.07
C GLN A 10 -4.72 -28.68 -9.07
N HIS A 11 -4.12 -27.50 -8.97
CA HIS A 11 -3.49 -26.80 -10.09
C HIS A 11 -2.67 -25.64 -9.50
N HIS A 12 -1.36 -25.80 -9.60
CA HIS A 12 -0.35 -24.82 -9.24
C HIS A 12 -0.21 -23.79 -10.37
N LEU A 13 -0.13 -22.51 -10.04
CA LEU A 13 0.69 -21.55 -10.79
C LEU A 13 1.77 -21.04 -9.84
N VAL A 14 2.73 -21.93 -9.57
CA VAL A 14 4.04 -21.59 -9.05
C VAL A 14 4.96 -21.59 -10.27
N ALA A 15 5.58 -20.46 -10.57
CA ALA A 15 6.71 -20.46 -11.48
C ALA A 15 7.81 -21.33 -10.86
N THR A 16 7.96 -22.54 -11.38
CA THR A 16 9.06 -23.45 -11.05
C THR A 16 10.37 -22.84 -11.54
N THR A 17 11.23 -22.40 -10.62
CA THR A 17 12.65 -22.22 -10.93
C THR A 17 13.31 -23.61 -11.03
N ALA A 18 14.03 -23.83 -12.13
CA ALA A 18 14.68 -25.09 -12.43
C ALA A 18 15.95 -25.28 -11.58
N ALA A 19 15.81 -25.83 -10.38
CA ALA A 19 16.78 -26.70 -9.68
C ALA A 19 16.32 -26.92 -8.23
N GLY A 20 15.57 -28.00 -7.99
CA GLY A 20 15.03 -28.35 -6.68
C GLY A 20 16.09 -28.61 -5.61
N THR A 21 16.52 -27.56 -4.93
CA THR A 21 17.41 -27.65 -3.75
C THR A 21 16.82 -26.85 -2.60
N THR A 22 16.32 -27.54 -1.59
CA THR A 22 15.82 -26.94 -0.35
C THR A 22 17.01 -26.50 0.51
N ILE A 23 17.18 -25.20 0.72
CA ILE A 23 18.14 -24.66 1.70
C ILE A 23 17.38 -24.37 3.00
N SER A 24 17.78 -25.00 4.10
CA SER A 24 17.28 -24.66 5.45
C SER A 24 18.08 -23.48 6.01
N ALA A 25 17.39 -22.42 6.44
CA ALA A 25 18.03 -21.30 7.12
C ALA A 25 18.37 -21.65 8.59
N PRO A 26 19.58 -21.32 9.08
CA PRO A 26 19.96 -21.57 10.46
C PRO A 26 19.36 -20.54 11.42
N SER A 27 19.02 -21.01 12.62
CA SER A 27 18.39 -20.26 13.70
C SER A 27 19.43 -19.57 14.61
N GLN A 28 20.10 -18.51 14.16
CA GLN A 28 20.82 -17.58 15.05
C GLN A 28 20.73 -16.13 14.53
N GLY A 29 20.82 -15.16 15.45
CA GLY A 29 20.53 -13.74 15.20
C GLY A 29 21.22 -13.18 13.97
N VAL A 30 20.47 -12.39 13.19
CA VAL A 30 20.93 -11.81 11.94
C VAL A 30 21.97 -10.73 12.25
N SER A 31 23.24 -11.10 12.15
CA SER A 31 24.26 -10.21 11.59
C SER A 31 23.90 -10.04 10.12
N LEU A 32 23.94 -8.82 9.59
CA LEU A 32 23.88 -8.62 8.14
C LEU A 32 24.94 -9.54 7.51
N SER A 33 24.59 -10.21 6.41
CA SER A 33 25.61 -10.97 5.70
C SER A 33 26.68 -9.96 5.21
N PRO A 34 27.97 -10.33 5.15
CA PRO A 34 29.00 -9.44 4.61
C PRO A 34 28.67 -8.90 3.20
N GLU A 35 27.84 -9.61 2.45
CA GLU A 35 27.34 -9.22 1.14
C GLU A 35 26.25 -8.14 1.22
N ASP A 36 25.36 -8.20 2.22
CA ASP A 36 24.34 -7.16 2.45
C ASP A 36 24.95 -5.84 2.96
N GLU A 37 25.96 -5.93 3.83
CA GLU A 37 26.72 -4.74 4.29
C GLU A 37 27.47 -4.11 3.12
N HIS A 38 28.04 -4.93 2.23
CA HIS A 38 28.70 -4.46 1.02
C HIS A 38 27.73 -3.74 0.08
N GLN A 39 26.56 -4.32 -0.20
CA GLN A 39 25.56 -3.70 -1.08
C GLN A 39 25.02 -2.38 -0.53
N GLN A 40 24.77 -2.30 0.78
CA GLN A 40 24.34 -1.05 1.42
C GLN A 40 25.43 0.02 1.35
N LEU A 41 26.68 -0.36 1.56
CA LEU A 41 27.82 0.56 1.52
C LEU A 41 28.07 1.07 0.10
N VAL A 42 28.02 0.19 -0.92
CA VAL A 42 28.07 0.58 -2.34
C VAL A 42 26.92 1.51 -2.70
N SER A 43 25.68 1.17 -2.34
CA SER A 43 24.50 2.00 -2.65
C SER A 43 24.58 3.38 -2.00
N ARG A 44 25.10 3.48 -0.78
CA ARG A 44 25.26 4.75 -0.06
C ARG A 44 26.37 5.61 -0.68
N VAL A 45 27.49 5.01 -1.07
CA VAL A 45 28.59 5.72 -1.75
C VAL A 45 28.14 6.22 -3.12
N LEU A 46 27.37 5.45 -3.89
CA LEU A 46 26.82 5.91 -5.17
C LEU A 46 25.84 7.07 -4.99
N GLN A 47 24.92 6.98 -4.01
CA GLN A 47 23.96 8.04 -3.72
C GLN A 47 24.64 9.37 -3.36
N LEU A 48 25.63 9.33 -2.46
CA LEU A 48 26.39 10.51 -2.06
C LEU A 48 27.31 10.99 -3.20
N GLY A 49 27.91 10.07 -3.95
CA GLY A 49 28.76 10.38 -5.10
C GLY A 49 28.04 11.17 -6.19
N THR A 50 26.78 10.83 -6.49
CA THR A 50 25.94 11.62 -7.40
C THR A 50 25.69 13.03 -6.87
N ALA A 51 25.43 13.19 -5.58
CA ALA A 51 25.26 14.51 -4.97
C ALA A 51 26.54 15.36 -5.06
N VAL A 52 27.71 14.75 -4.80
CA VAL A 52 29.04 15.38 -4.91
C VAL A 52 29.37 15.77 -6.35
N ALA A 53 29.10 14.88 -7.32
CA ALA A 53 29.34 15.14 -8.74
C ALA A 53 28.52 16.33 -9.26
N GLU A 54 27.30 16.49 -8.76
CA GLU A 54 26.39 17.57 -9.13
C GLU A 54 26.55 18.84 -8.29
N ARG A 55 27.49 18.88 -7.33
CA ARG A 55 27.70 19.98 -6.39
C ARG A 55 26.45 20.32 -5.55
N ARG A 56 25.67 19.30 -5.19
CA ARG A 56 24.43 19.41 -4.41
C ARG A 56 24.60 18.98 -2.95
N GLU A 57 25.79 18.58 -2.55
CA GLU A 57 26.13 18.09 -1.22
C GLU A 57 26.29 19.21 -0.19
N ASN A 58 26.01 18.89 1.07
CA ASN A 58 26.46 19.69 2.22
C ASN A 58 27.81 19.17 2.77
N PRO A 59 28.51 19.93 3.63
CA PRO A 59 29.83 19.53 4.15
C PRO A 59 29.85 18.20 4.93
N GLU A 60 28.75 17.82 5.58
CA GLU A 60 28.63 16.55 6.32
C GLU A 60 28.51 15.37 5.34
N GLU A 61 27.71 15.54 4.28
CA GLU A 61 27.55 14.54 3.20
C GLU A 61 28.84 14.33 2.40
N LEU A 62 29.61 15.41 2.17
CA LEU A 62 30.92 15.32 1.51
C LEU A 62 31.92 14.54 2.37
N ALA A 63 31.93 14.76 3.68
CA ALA A 63 32.80 14.03 4.61
C ALA A 63 32.39 12.54 4.69
N GLU A 64 31.09 12.27 4.82
CA GLU A 64 30.54 10.90 4.83
C GLU A 64 30.86 10.15 3.53
N PHE A 65 30.76 10.82 2.37
CA PHE A 65 31.12 10.24 1.08
C PHE A 65 32.56 9.73 1.04
N TYR A 66 33.53 10.56 1.43
CA TYR A 66 34.94 10.15 1.40
C TYR A 66 35.26 9.09 2.45
N GLU A 67 34.62 9.13 3.62
CA GLU A 67 34.78 8.10 4.65
C GLU A 67 34.26 6.73 4.17
N LEU A 68 33.06 6.70 3.62
CA LEU A 68 32.46 5.47 3.10
C LEU A 68 33.18 4.96 1.84
N ARG A 69 33.65 5.85 0.96
CA ARG A 69 34.48 5.49 -0.19
C ARG A 69 35.79 4.83 0.25
N GLN A 70 36.49 5.41 1.22
CA GLN A 70 37.72 4.84 1.76
C GLN A 70 37.46 3.48 2.40
N ARG A 71 36.38 3.36 3.17
CA ARG A 71 35.96 2.10 3.78
C ARG A 71 35.63 1.02 2.73
N LEU A 72 34.95 1.39 1.64
CA LEU A 72 34.64 0.48 0.53
C LEU A 72 35.92 -0.07 -0.11
N GLN A 73 36.94 0.78 -0.26
CA GLN A 73 38.24 0.41 -0.81
C GLN A 73 39.03 -0.49 0.15
N ASP A 74 39.08 -0.14 1.43
CA ASP A 74 39.85 -0.87 2.45
C ASP A 74 39.25 -2.26 2.75
N GLU A 75 37.92 -2.37 2.79
CA GLU A 75 37.22 -3.61 3.14
C GLU A 75 36.99 -4.53 1.92
N PHE A 76 36.81 -3.98 0.72
CA PHE A 76 36.34 -4.76 -0.44
C PHE A 76 37.19 -4.60 -1.72
N GLY A 77 38.30 -3.85 -1.69
CA GLY A 77 39.28 -3.81 -2.77
C GLY A 77 38.80 -3.16 -4.08
N HIS A 78 37.76 -2.32 -4.03
CA HIS A 78 37.28 -1.58 -5.19
C HIS A 78 38.32 -0.57 -5.69
N ALA A 79 38.64 -0.60 -6.99
CA ALA A 79 39.56 0.36 -7.61
C ALA A 79 38.87 1.74 -7.76
N GLU A 80 39.57 2.82 -7.41
CA GLU A 80 39.04 4.20 -7.44
C GLU A 80 38.42 4.56 -8.80
N ASP A 81 39.06 4.15 -9.90
CA ASP A 81 38.62 4.43 -11.27
C ASP A 81 37.25 3.78 -11.59
N SER A 82 36.96 2.59 -11.06
CA SER A 82 35.69 1.89 -11.30
C SER A 82 34.52 2.55 -10.58
N LEU A 83 34.77 3.20 -9.44
CA LEU A 83 33.74 3.87 -8.66
C LEU A 83 33.41 5.25 -9.24
N ASP A 84 34.44 5.96 -9.69
CA ASP A 84 34.29 7.28 -10.32
C ASP A 84 33.57 7.17 -11.68
N GLU A 85 33.81 6.10 -12.46
CA GLU A 85 33.03 5.82 -13.68
C GLU A 85 31.53 5.56 -13.41
N GLN A 86 31.20 4.83 -12.35
CA GLN A 86 29.80 4.55 -11.96
C GLN A 86 29.09 5.81 -11.45
N ILE A 87 29.80 6.67 -10.71
CA ILE A 87 29.27 7.96 -10.24
C ILE A 87 29.00 8.90 -11.43
N VAL A 88 29.89 8.94 -12.42
CA VAL A 88 29.73 9.76 -13.64
C VAL A 88 28.57 9.24 -14.51
N GLN A 89 28.40 7.92 -14.63
CA GLN A 89 27.24 7.34 -15.32
C GLN A 89 25.91 7.65 -14.62
N ALA A 90 25.88 7.63 -13.29
CA ALA A 90 24.69 7.98 -12.51
C ALA A 90 24.31 9.46 -12.63
N ALA A 91 25.29 10.36 -12.78
CA ALA A 91 25.08 11.81 -12.89
C ALA A 91 24.76 12.32 -14.31
N GLY A 92 24.93 11.50 -15.35
CA GLY A 92 24.84 11.92 -16.76
C GLY A 92 23.83 11.12 -17.59
N THR A 93 22.55 11.50 -17.58
CA THR A 93 21.60 10.98 -18.58
C THR A 93 21.71 11.76 -19.89
N GLY A 94 22.56 11.26 -20.78
CA GLY A 94 22.65 11.65 -22.18
C GLY A 94 22.93 10.42 -23.04
N VAL A 95 21.88 9.63 -23.29
CA VAL A 95 21.99 8.42 -24.12
C VAL A 95 22.41 8.82 -25.53
N SER A 96 23.68 8.58 -25.84
CA SER A 96 24.12 8.31 -27.20
C SER A 96 24.30 6.79 -27.29
N VAL A 97 23.48 6.16 -28.13
CA VAL A 97 23.64 4.74 -28.48
C VAL A 97 25.07 4.57 -29.02
N PRO A 98 25.94 3.76 -28.41
CA PRO A 98 27.27 3.55 -28.94
C PRO A 98 27.13 2.85 -30.28
N GLN A 99 27.63 3.49 -31.34
CA GLN A 99 28.00 2.79 -32.54
C GLN A 99 28.92 1.63 -32.13
N GLN A 100 28.59 0.42 -32.59
CA GLN A 100 29.32 -0.84 -32.41
C GLN A 100 30.84 -0.60 -32.35
N ARG A 101 31.36 -0.39 -31.14
CA ARG A 101 32.78 -0.47 -30.84
C ARG A 101 32.99 -1.88 -30.35
N ASP A 102 33.94 -2.57 -30.98
CA ASP A 102 34.41 -3.87 -30.51
C ASP A 102 34.68 -3.78 -29.00
N LEU A 103 33.91 -4.54 -28.22
CA LEU A 103 34.01 -4.58 -26.77
C LEU A 103 35.44 -5.01 -26.38
N PRO A 104 36.02 -4.47 -25.30
CA PRO A 104 37.35 -4.86 -24.85
C PRO A 104 37.46 -6.38 -24.68
N PRO A 105 38.60 -7.01 -25.06
CA PRO A 105 38.79 -8.46 -25.00
C PRO A 105 38.82 -9.06 -23.59
N GLU A 106 38.61 -8.25 -22.55
CA GLU A 106 38.65 -8.64 -21.14
C GLU A 106 37.31 -9.21 -20.61
N TRP A 107 36.27 -9.27 -21.44
CA TRP A 107 34.92 -9.75 -21.05
C TRP A 107 34.77 -11.27 -21.13
N GLY A 108 35.72 -11.99 -20.55
CA GLY A 108 35.66 -13.43 -20.39
C GLY A 108 35.78 -14.25 -21.69
N SER A 109 35.94 -15.55 -21.49
CA SER A 109 35.91 -16.59 -22.51
C SER A 109 34.63 -16.53 -23.37
N ALA A 110 34.66 -17.16 -24.54
CA ALA A 110 33.46 -17.30 -25.36
C ALA A 110 32.30 -18.00 -24.62
N GLU A 111 32.63 -18.85 -23.65
CA GLU A 111 31.68 -19.55 -22.79
C GLU A 111 31.03 -18.61 -21.78
N GLU A 112 31.79 -17.76 -21.08
CA GLU A 112 31.25 -16.75 -20.17
C GLU A 112 30.32 -15.76 -20.87
N ARG A 113 30.64 -15.36 -22.11
CA ARG A 113 29.76 -14.52 -22.92
C ARG A 113 28.49 -15.24 -23.36
N ALA A 114 28.54 -16.54 -23.61
CA ALA A 114 27.35 -17.34 -23.92
C ALA A 114 26.44 -17.46 -22.68
N VAL A 115 27.02 -17.68 -21.49
CA VAL A 115 26.30 -17.71 -20.22
C VAL A 115 25.63 -16.36 -19.92
N GLN A 116 26.35 -15.24 -20.07
CA GLN A 116 25.79 -13.90 -19.86
C GLN A 116 24.65 -13.58 -20.83
N ARG A 117 24.76 -13.98 -22.10
CA ARG A 117 23.67 -13.81 -23.08
C ARG A 117 22.46 -14.67 -22.77
N ALA A 118 22.67 -15.92 -22.34
CA ALA A 118 21.58 -16.80 -21.94
C ALA A 118 20.84 -16.24 -20.71
N ALA A 119 21.57 -15.73 -19.71
CA ALA A 119 20.99 -15.07 -18.55
C ALA A 119 20.21 -13.79 -18.94
N ALA A 120 20.78 -12.95 -19.81
CA ALA A 120 20.10 -11.76 -20.30
C ALA A 120 18.82 -12.10 -21.09
N GLN A 121 18.85 -13.14 -21.94
CA GLN A 121 17.67 -13.59 -22.68
C GLN A 121 16.59 -14.13 -21.73
N GLN A 122 16.98 -14.89 -20.71
CA GLN A 122 16.03 -15.39 -19.70
C GLN A 122 15.33 -14.24 -18.97
N VAL A 123 16.05 -13.18 -18.60
CA VAL A 123 15.47 -11.98 -17.99
C VAL A 123 14.51 -11.28 -18.95
N LEU A 124 14.87 -11.14 -20.23
CA LEU A 124 14.00 -10.53 -21.23
C LEU A 124 12.71 -11.35 -21.46
N ASP A 125 12.81 -12.67 -21.50
CA ASP A 125 11.67 -13.57 -21.67
C ASP A 125 10.73 -13.51 -20.45
N GLU A 126 11.29 -13.43 -19.24
CA GLU A 126 10.54 -13.25 -17.99
C GLU A 126 9.80 -11.91 -17.97
N VAL A 127 10.48 -10.80 -18.26
CA VAL A 127 9.87 -9.47 -18.34
C VAL A 127 8.78 -9.40 -19.41
N ALA A 128 8.98 -10.04 -20.57
CA ALA A 128 7.98 -10.09 -21.62
C ALA A 128 6.73 -10.89 -21.19
N ALA A 129 6.91 -12.01 -20.48
CA ALA A 129 5.82 -12.80 -19.94
C ALA A 129 5.04 -12.04 -18.85
N GLU A 130 5.73 -11.33 -17.95
CA GLU A 130 5.09 -10.47 -16.94
C GLU A 130 4.28 -9.36 -17.58
N HIS A 131 4.84 -8.67 -18.59
CA HIS A 131 4.15 -7.62 -19.34
C HIS A 131 2.87 -8.15 -20.03
N GLN A 132 2.95 -9.33 -20.66
CA GLN A 132 1.79 -9.96 -21.31
C GLN A 132 0.72 -10.34 -20.29
N ALA A 133 1.11 -10.88 -19.12
CA ALA A 133 0.20 -11.21 -18.04
C ALA A 133 -0.50 -9.96 -17.49
N ALA A 134 0.26 -8.89 -17.22
CA ALA A 134 -0.28 -7.60 -16.79
C ALA A 134 -1.28 -7.04 -17.79
N THR A 135 -0.93 -6.99 -19.08
CA THR A 135 -1.83 -6.52 -20.15
C THR A 135 -3.13 -7.33 -20.20
N SER A 136 -3.03 -8.65 -20.08
CA SER A 136 -4.20 -9.54 -20.08
C SER A 136 -5.11 -9.29 -18.86
N LEU A 137 -4.53 -9.02 -17.69
CA LEU A 137 -5.28 -8.66 -16.49
C LEU A 137 -5.98 -7.30 -16.64
N GLN A 138 -5.32 -6.32 -17.28
CA GLN A 138 -5.94 -5.03 -17.56
C GLN A 138 -7.14 -5.16 -18.51
N GLU A 139 -7.00 -5.95 -19.58
CA GLU A 139 -8.10 -6.23 -20.52
C GLU A 139 -9.26 -6.94 -19.81
N GLN A 140 -8.97 -7.97 -19.03
CA GLN A 140 -9.99 -8.66 -18.23
C GLN A 140 -10.69 -7.71 -17.24
N ALA A 141 -9.94 -6.85 -16.56
CA ALA A 141 -10.52 -5.87 -15.63
C ALA A 141 -11.44 -4.86 -16.33
N ARG A 142 -11.20 -4.56 -17.62
CA ARG A 142 -12.08 -3.70 -18.44
C ARG A 142 -13.31 -4.44 -18.94
N GLU A 143 -13.14 -5.66 -19.45
CA GLU A 143 -14.22 -6.46 -20.03
C GLU A 143 -15.18 -7.02 -18.98
N GLN A 144 -14.66 -7.43 -17.83
CA GLN A 144 -15.44 -8.10 -16.79
C GLN A 144 -16.11 -7.13 -15.82
N TRP A 145 -15.89 -5.82 -15.96
CA TRP A 145 -16.53 -4.80 -15.12
C TRP A 145 -18.04 -4.78 -15.42
N PRO A 146 -18.91 -5.25 -14.50
CA PRO A 146 -20.35 -5.28 -14.78
C PRO A 146 -20.94 -3.86 -14.97
N PRO A 147 -22.18 -3.71 -15.46
CA PRO A 147 -22.86 -2.43 -15.37
C PRO A 147 -23.16 -2.07 -13.91
N ASP A 148 -23.15 -0.78 -13.57
CA ASP A 148 -23.54 -0.31 -12.25
C ASP A 148 -24.98 -0.75 -11.90
N GLU A 149 -25.17 -1.42 -10.76
CA GLU A 149 -26.50 -1.78 -10.30
C GLU A 149 -27.28 -0.55 -9.83
N VAL A 150 -26.58 0.41 -9.21
CA VAL A 150 -27.13 1.67 -8.69
C VAL A 150 -26.06 2.75 -8.79
N SER A 151 -26.29 3.86 -9.51
CA SER A 151 -25.43 5.04 -9.46
C SER A 151 -25.94 6.03 -8.42
N TYR A 152 -25.12 6.41 -7.45
CA TYR A 152 -25.44 7.47 -6.50
C TYR A 152 -25.42 8.86 -7.14
N THR A 153 -24.63 9.07 -8.17
CA THR A 153 -24.53 10.33 -8.91
C THR A 153 -25.83 10.61 -9.65
N GLU A 154 -26.39 9.59 -10.32
CA GLU A 154 -27.66 9.66 -11.05
C GLU A 154 -28.89 9.51 -10.14
N ASP A 155 -28.85 8.57 -9.18
CA ASP A 155 -29.89 8.36 -8.15
C ASP A 155 -29.40 8.86 -6.78
N PHE A 156 -29.65 10.14 -6.50
CA PHE A 156 -29.38 10.72 -5.19
C PHE A 156 -30.21 10.08 -4.07
N ASP A 157 -31.41 9.58 -4.37
CA ASP A 157 -32.28 8.99 -3.36
C ASP A 157 -31.71 7.64 -2.91
N ALA A 158 -30.99 6.91 -3.76
CA ALA A 158 -30.22 5.73 -3.36
C ALA A 158 -29.17 6.07 -2.30
N PHE A 159 -28.34 7.08 -2.55
CA PHE A 159 -27.38 7.56 -1.56
C PHE A 159 -28.08 7.98 -0.25
N GLN A 160 -29.18 8.71 -0.36
CA GLN A 160 -29.91 9.20 0.81
C GLN A 160 -30.50 8.03 1.63
N ARG A 161 -31.04 6.99 0.99
CA ARG A 161 -31.52 5.78 1.65
C ARG A 161 -30.42 5.10 2.46
N ASP A 162 -29.23 4.92 1.90
CA ASP A 162 -28.12 4.27 2.59
C ASP A 162 -27.54 5.13 3.72
N TYR A 163 -27.52 6.46 3.53
CA TYR A 163 -27.14 7.40 4.57
C TYR A 163 -28.12 7.38 5.76
N ASP A 164 -29.43 7.38 5.47
CA ASP A 164 -30.46 7.29 6.50
C ASP A 164 -30.42 5.93 7.21
N ALA A 165 -30.18 4.82 6.49
CA ALA A 165 -30.01 3.52 7.11
C ALA A 165 -28.82 3.48 8.09
N ALA A 166 -27.70 4.12 7.75
CA ALA A 166 -26.56 4.27 8.65
C ALA A 166 -26.91 5.10 9.89
N ARG A 167 -27.61 6.23 9.71
CA ARG A 167 -28.10 7.05 10.82
C ARG A 167 -29.01 6.26 11.75
N ASP A 168 -29.97 5.53 11.18
CA ASP A 168 -30.94 4.78 11.97
C ASP A 168 -30.25 3.65 12.77
N ARG A 169 -29.19 3.01 12.22
CA ARG A 169 -28.34 2.08 12.99
C ARG A 169 -27.65 2.77 14.17
N ALA A 170 -27.09 3.96 13.95
CA ALA A 170 -26.43 4.75 14.99
C ALA A 170 -27.42 5.13 16.11
N GLU A 171 -28.64 5.56 15.76
CA GLU A 171 -29.70 5.89 16.72
C GLU A 171 -30.15 4.69 17.56
N ARG A 172 -30.05 3.47 17.01
CA ARG A 172 -30.31 2.22 17.74
C ARG A 172 -29.11 1.71 18.55
N GLY A 173 -27.95 2.35 18.46
CA GLY A 173 -26.71 1.88 19.10
C GLY A 173 -26.16 0.58 18.49
N GLU A 174 -26.51 0.30 17.23
CA GLU A 174 -26.00 -0.84 16.47
C GLU A 174 -24.65 -0.51 15.81
N GLN A 175 -23.95 -1.55 15.34
CA GLN A 175 -22.76 -1.37 14.51
C GLN A 175 -23.13 -0.63 13.21
N VAL A 176 -22.68 0.62 13.08
CA VAL A 176 -23.10 1.52 11.99
C VAL A 176 -22.53 1.10 10.64
N VAL A 177 -21.23 0.79 10.61
CA VAL A 177 -20.52 0.29 9.42
C VAL A 177 -20.62 -1.24 9.43
N PRO A 178 -21.36 -1.86 8.49
CA PRO A 178 -21.50 -3.32 8.47
C PRO A 178 -20.15 -4.02 8.33
N TYR A 179 -20.03 -5.24 8.86
CA TYR A 179 -18.90 -6.12 8.59
C TYR A 179 -19.34 -7.30 7.74
N MET A 180 -18.54 -7.65 6.73
CA MET A 180 -18.83 -8.77 5.82
C MET A 180 -17.70 -9.79 5.90
N THR A 181 -18.02 -11.07 5.97
CA THR A 181 -17.03 -12.15 5.91
C THR A 181 -17.06 -12.89 4.58
N GLU A 182 -18.19 -12.90 3.88
CA GLU A 182 -18.33 -13.55 2.58
C GLU A 182 -18.38 -12.51 1.46
N ASN A 183 -17.55 -12.70 0.42
CA ASN A 183 -17.46 -11.80 -0.73
C ASN A 183 -17.46 -10.32 -0.30
N ALA A 184 -16.58 -9.99 0.65
CA ALA A 184 -16.62 -8.68 1.26
C ALA A 184 -16.30 -7.63 0.21
N THR A 185 -15.32 -7.84 -0.66
CA THR A 185 -14.78 -6.85 -1.60
C THR A 185 -15.42 -6.87 -2.99
N GLY A 186 -16.39 -7.74 -3.25
CA GLY A 186 -17.05 -7.83 -4.55
C GLY A 186 -16.12 -8.31 -5.66
N GLY A 187 -15.15 -9.16 -5.32
CA GLY A 187 -14.15 -9.67 -6.27
C GLY A 187 -12.88 -8.84 -6.37
N LEU A 188 -12.85 -7.59 -5.88
CA LEU A 188 -11.66 -6.73 -5.98
C LEU A 188 -10.43 -7.33 -5.28
N GLY A 189 -10.64 -8.01 -4.16
CA GLY A 189 -9.60 -8.71 -3.40
C GLY A 189 -9.60 -10.23 -3.60
N ALA A 190 -10.29 -10.76 -4.61
CA ALA A 190 -10.36 -12.20 -4.84
C ALA A 190 -8.97 -12.77 -5.17
N ARG A 191 -8.73 -14.02 -4.75
CA ARG A 191 -7.48 -14.74 -5.07
C ARG A 191 -7.32 -14.98 -6.55
N GLU A 192 -8.42 -15.28 -7.24
CA GLU A 192 -8.47 -15.40 -8.69
C GLU A 192 -9.14 -14.16 -9.28
N GLY A 193 -8.43 -13.46 -10.18
CA GLY A 193 -8.94 -12.27 -10.88
C GLY A 193 -8.96 -10.98 -10.06
N GLY A 194 -8.74 -11.04 -8.74
CA GLY A 194 -8.59 -9.87 -7.88
C GLY A 194 -7.14 -9.58 -7.49
N ARG A 195 -6.95 -8.73 -6.46
CA ARG A 195 -5.64 -8.31 -5.97
C ARG A 195 -5.42 -8.78 -4.54
N GLY A 196 -4.21 -9.28 -4.28
CA GLY A 196 -3.73 -9.42 -2.91
C GLY A 196 -3.62 -8.04 -2.24
N PHE A 197 -3.93 -7.99 -0.96
CA PHE A 197 -3.79 -6.78 -0.13
C PHE A 197 -3.13 -7.11 1.21
N GLY A 198 -2.59 -6.11 1.88
CA GLY A 198 -2.05 -6.23 3.24
C GLY A 198 -2.56 -5.10 4.10
N VAL A 199 -2.57 -5.32 5.41
CA VAL A 199 -2.89 -4.29 6.39
C VAL A 199 -1.80 -4.21 7.46
N GLU A 200 -1.48 -3.00 7.88
CA GLU A 200 -0.67 -2.72 9.06
C GLU A 200 -1.55 -1.97 10.06
N ILE A 201 -1.66 -2.54 11.26
CA ILE A 201 -2.51 -2.03 12.34
C ILE A 201 -1.60 -1.50 13.43
N GLU A 202 -1.38 -0.20 13.42
CA GLU A 202 -0.69 0.48 14.52
C GLU A 202 -1.61 0.63 15.73
N PHE A 203 -1.05 0.42 16.92
CA PHE A 203 -1.77 0.61 18.17
C PHE A 203 -0.86 1.16 19.27
N ASP A 204 -1.45 1.94 20.16
CA ASP A 204 -0.89 2.32 21.45
C ASP A 204 -1.41 1.42 22.56
N ILE A 205 -0.84 1.55 23.76
CA ILE A 205 -1.38 0.92 24.96
C ILE A 205 -2.14 1.96 25.80
N GLU A 206 -3.27 1.55 26.36
CA GLU A 206 -4.09 2.36 27.27
C GLU A 206 -3.26 2.89 28.46
N PRO A 207 -3.45 4.17 28.86
CA PRO A 207 -2.76 4.73 30.01
C PRO A 207 -3.01 3.92 31.27
N GLY A 208 -1.94 3.55 31.98
CA GLY A 208 -2.00 2.77 33.22
C GLY A 208 -1.98 1.25 33.02
N VAL A 209 -2.03 0.75 31.78
CA VAL A 209 -1.72 -0.64 31.47
C VAL A 209 -0.21 -0.81 31.33
N ASP A 210 0.34 -1.89 31.90
CA ASP A 210 1.76 -2.22 31.72
C ASP A 210 2.03 -2.57 30.26
N ARG A 211 2.74 -1.68 29.55
CA ARG A 211 3.05 -1.82 28.12
C ARG A 211 3.76 -3.13 27.81
N GLN A 212 4.75 -3.50 28.61
CA GLN A 212 5.55 -4.69 28.33
C GLN A 212 4.69 -5.96 28.50
N GLN A 213 3.88 -6.00 29.55
CA GLN A 213 2.96 -7.12 29.78
C GLN A 213 1.88 -7.20 28.69
N ALA A 214 1.31 -6.07 28.28
CA ALA A 214 0.30 -6.00 27.22
C ALA A 214 0.85 -6.55 25.90
N ILE A 215 2.01 -6.07 25.44
CA ILE A 215 2.66 -6.56 24.21
C ILE A 215 2.97 -8.06 24.29
N GLN A 216 3.46 -8.55 25.43
CA GLN A 216 3.71 -9.98 25.62
C GLN A 216 2.45 -10.82 25.56
N ASN A 217 1.34 -10.33 26.10
CA ASN A 217 0.06 -11.02 26.04
C ASN A 217 -0.51 -11.03 24.61
N ILE A 218 -0.47 -9.88 23.91
CA ILE A 218 -0.87 -9.77 22.49
C ILE A 218 -0.09 -10.78 21.65
N ALA A 219 1.25 -10.80 21.77
CA ALA A 219 2.09 -11.73 20.99
C ALA A 219 1.74 -13.20 21.28
N ARG A 220 1.52 -13.54 22.55
CA ARG A 220 1.13 -14.91 22.96
C ARG A 220 -0.22 -15.29 22.38
N GLU A 221 -1.21 -14.43 22.50
CA GLU A 221 -2.58 -14.72 22.05
C GLU A 221 -2.69 -14.76 20.53
N LEU A 222 -1.94 -13.92 19.80
CA LEU A 222 -1.82 -14.03 18.34
C LEU A 222 -1.29 -15.41 17.92
N ARG A 223 -0.30 -15.93 18.64
CA ARG A 223 0.22 -17.29 18.41
C ARG A 223 -0.82 -18.37 18.77
N ASP A 224 -1.45 -18.24 19.93
CA ASP A 224 -2.42 -19.22 20.41
C ASP A 224 -3.68 -19.26 19.54
N ALA A 225 -4.05 -18.14 18.93
CA ALA A 225 -5.10 -18.05 17.90
C ALA A 225 -4.67 -18.58 16.52
N GLY A 226 -3.40 -18.96 16.35
CA GLY A 226 -2.86 -19.45 15.08
C GLY A 226 -2.60 -18.36 14.04
N LEU A 227 -2.66 -17.08 14.42
CA LEU A 227 -2.41 -15.93 13.53
C LEU A 227 -0.92 -15.64 13.36
N SER A 228 -0.10 -15.94 14.37
CA SER A 228 1.36 -15.80 14.31
C SER A 228 2.09 -17.11 14.60
N ARG A 229 3.24 -17.32 13.95
CA ARG A 229 4.12 -18.46 14.23
C ARG A 229 4.86 -18.34 15.57
N THR A 230 4.97 -17.12 16.12
CA THR A 230 5.76 -16.86 17.32
C THR A 230 5.02 -15.98 18.32
N ALA A 231 5.40 -16.09 19.59
CA ALA A 231 4.86 -15.29 20.69
C ALA A 231 5.83 -14.18 21.11
N ARG A 232 6.36 -13.44 20.13
CA ARG A 232 7.27 -12.31 20.39
C ARG A 232 6.96 -11.12 19.48
N GLN A 233 7.30 -9.93 19.95
CA GLN A 233 7.42 -8.76 19.11
C GLN A 233 8.77 -8.79 18.40
N TYR A 234 8.77 -8.48 17.11
CA TYR A 234 9.96 -8.34 16.28
C TYR A 234 10.43 -6.89 16.23
N GLY A 235 11.66 -6.69 15.75
CA GLY A 235 12.15 -5.35 15.41
C GLY A 235 11.37 -4.74 14.23
N TYR A 236 11.55 -3.44 14.05
CA TYR A 236 10.99 -2.65 12.97
C TYR A 236 11.31 -3.25 11.58
N HIS A 237 10.31 -3.36 10.71
CA HIS A 237 10.38 -3.88 9.33
C HIS A 237 10.84 -5.34 9.19
N SER A 238 10.59 -6.18 10.19
CA SER A 238 11.06 -7.57 10.16
C SER A 238 10.38 -8.44 9.09
N GLN A 239 9.11 -8.16 8.76
CA GLN A 239 8.34 -8.85 7.74
C GLN A 239 8.95 -8.58 6.36
N GLN A 240 9.30 -7.32 6.07
CA GLN A 240 9.95 -6.94 4.83
C GLN A 240 11.26 -7.70 4.62
N SER A 241 12.09 -7.82 5.67
CA SER A 241 13.37 -8.55 5.59
C SER A 241 13.21 -10.05 5.40
N ALA A 242 12.09 -10.63 5.84
CA ALA A 242 11.88 -12.08 5.79
C ALA A 242 11.08 -12.54 4.56
N GLY A 243 10.60 -11.61 3.73
CA GLY A 243 9.72 -11.87 2.60
C GLY A 243 8.26 -11.98 3.00
N TYR A 244 7.39 -11.42 2.15
CA TYR A 244 5.94 -11.53 2.30
C TYR A 244 5.45 -12.91 1.86
N THR A 245 4.42 -13.41 2.54
CA THR A 245 3.75 -14.69 2.27
C THR A 245 2.25 -14.50 2.48
N ASP A 246 1.42 -15.35 1.87
CA ASP A 246 -0.02 -15.41 2.07
C ASP A 246 -0.45 -16.46 3.11
N GLU A 247 0.51 -17.04 3.84
CA GLU A 247 0.19 -18.02 4.88
C GLU A 247 -0.63 -17.38 6.02
N PRO A 248 -1.80 -17.96 6.40
CA PRO A 248 -2.71 -17.36 7.39
C PRO A 248 -2.10 -17.13 8.79
N ASN A 249 -1.04 -17.86 9.13
CA ASN A 249 -0.34 -17.78 10.42
C ASN A 249 0.90 -16.87 10.40
N ALA A 250 1.08 -16.07 9.35
CA ALA A 250 2.25 -15.24 9.15
C ALA A 250 2.05 -13.76 9.53
N TRP A 251 1.06 -13.46 10.39
CA TRP A 251 0.95 -12.14 11.01
C TRP A 251 2.15 -11.88 11.91
N ARG A 252 2.67 -10.64 11.88
CA ARG A 252 3.84 -10.23 12.66
C ARG A 252 3.54 -9.02 13.51
N LEU A 253 3.76 -9.18 14.81
CA LEU A 253 3.80 -8.06 15.73
C LEU A 253 5.20 -7.46 15.71
N GLU A 254 5.31 -6.20 15.32
CA GLU A 254 6.55 -5.44 15.20
C GLU A 254 6.59 -4.28 16.18
N SER A 255 7.80 -3.83 16.51
CA SER A 255 8.02 -2.56 17.20
C SER A 255 7.99 -1.43 16.19
N ASP A 256 7.24 -0.37 16.49
CA ASP A 256 7.26 0.87 15.74
C ASP A 256 7.86 2.00 16.59
N CYS A 257 8.50 2.98 15.96
CA CYS A 257 9.18 4.07 16.67
C CYS A 257 8.23 5.21 17.11
N THR A 258 7.01 5.24 16.58
CA THR A 258 6.00 6.27 16.84
C THR A 258 4.85 5.79 17.72
N VAL A 259 4.60 4.48 17.80
CA VAL A 259 3.51 3.88 18.59
C VAL A 259 3.99 2.71 19.47
N ALA A 260 3.08 2.11 20.25
CA ALA A 260 3.45 1.00 21.12
C ALA A 260 3.82 -0.27 20.35
N GLY A 261 3.14 -0.56 19.24
CA GLY A 261 3.41 -1.67 18.34
C GLY A 261 2.59 -1.59 17.05
N GLU A 262 2.98 -2.40 16.09
CA GLU A 262 2.31 -2.53 14.80
C GLU A 262 2.09 -4.01 14.49
N LEU A 263 0.89 -4.37 14.06
CA LEU A 263 0.58 -5.72 13.61
C LEU A 263 0.45 -5.73 12.08
N VAL A 264 1.41 -6.40 11.42
CA VAL A 264 1.53 -6.50 9.97
C VAL A 264 0.93 -7.83 9.50
N SER A 265 0.02 -7.78 8.52
CA SER A 265 -0.61 -8.97 7.97
C SER A 265 0.30 -9.73 6.99
N PRO A 266 0.00 -11.01 6.71
CA PRO A 266 0.42 -11.64 5.45
C PRO A 266 -0.26 -10.97 4.24
N ILE A 267 0.03 -11.45 3.03
CA ILE A 267 -0.80 -11.13 1.85
C ILE A 267 -2.17 -11.77 2.07
N LEU A 268 -3.20 -10.95 2.01
CA LEU A 268 -4.59 -11.30 2.24
C LEU A 268 -5.38 -11.29 0.93
N TYR A 269 -6.42 -12.11 0.92
CA TYR A 269 -7.42 -12.19 -0.15
C TYR A 269 -8.82 -12.19 0.48
N ASP A 270 -9.83 -11.86 -0.32
CA ASP A 270 -11.24 -11.77 0.09
C ASP A 270 -11.85 -13.14 0.35
N GLU A 271 -11.49 -13.70 1.51
CA GLU A 271 -11.88 -15.01 1.98
C GLU A 271 -12.48 -14.88 3.39
N PRO A 272 -13.47 -15.70 3.77
CA PRO A 272 -14.04 -15.66 5.12
C PRO A 272 -13.01 -15.77 6.24
N GLN A 273 -11.96 -16.58 6.04
CA GLN A 273 -10.89 -16.73 7.01
C GLN A 273 -10.05 -15.45 7.16
N THR A 274 -9.78 -14.70 6.09
CA THR A 274 -9.07 -13.41 6.15
C THR A 274 -9.79 -12.44 7.08
N TRP A 275 -11.10 -12.30 6.89
CA TRP A 275 -11.91 -11.37 7.67
C TRP A 275 -12.06 -11.84 9.13
N GLN A 276 -12.25 -13.14 9.36
CA GLN A 276 -12.24 -13.70 10.72
C GLN A 276 -10.89 -13.47 11.42
N ASN A 277 -9.77 -13.62 10.71
CA ASN A 277 -8.44 -13.37 11.24
C ASN A 277 -8.23 -11.89 11.57
N LEU A 278 -8.67 -10.97 10.70
CA LEU A 278 -8.61 -9.53 10.95
C LEU A 278 -9.42 -9.14 12.20
N ALA A 279 -10.65 -9.63 12.32
CA ALA A 279 -11.49 -9.38 13.49
C ALA A 279 -10.86 -9.92 14.78
N THR A 280 -10.33 -11.15 14.73
CA THR A 280 -9.64 -11.79 15.86
C THR A 280 -8.39 -11.01 16.27
N ALA A 281 -7.60 -10.54 15.30
CA ALA A 281 -6.42 -9.72 15.54
C ALA A 281 -6.77 -8.41 16.26
N CYS A 282 -7.80 -7.70 15.80
CA CYS A 282 -8.29 -6.48 16.42
C CYS A 282 -8.76 -6.72 17.87
N GLU A 283 -9.54 -7.79 18.09
CA GLU A 283 -10.04 -8.17 19.41
C GLU A 283 -8.89 -8.48 20.38
N ILE A 284 -7.88 -9.24 19.94
CA ILE A 284 -6.70 -9.58 20.75
C ILE A 284 -5.95 -8.32 21.17
N ILE A 285 -5.74 -7.37 20.25
CA ILE A 285 -5.08 -6.10 20.57
C ILE A 285 -5.90 -5.34 21.61
N GLU A 286 -7.20 -5.13 21.35
CA GLU A 286 -8.07 -4.33 22.20
C GLU A 286 -8.19 -4.90 23.63
N ARG A 287 -8.47 -6.21 23.76
CA ARG A 287 -8.67 -6.85 25.07
C ARG A 287 -7.42 -6.89 25.94
N ASN A 288 -6.24 -6.76 25.34
CA ASN A 288 -4.96 -6.66 26.04
C ASN A 288 -4.53 -5.20 26.32
N GLY A 289 -5.45 -4.25 26.17
CA GLY A 289 -5.23 -2.83 26.45
C GLY A 289 -4.63 -2.07 25.29
N GLY A 290 -4.63 -2.62 24.08
CA GLY A 290 -4.30 -1.90 22.87
C GLY A 290 -5.42 -0.93 22.47
N ARG A 291 -5.06 0.20 21.88
CA ARG A 291 -6.00 1.23 21.42
C ARG A 291 -5.48 1.93 20.17
N ALA A 292 -6.41 2.41 19.34
CA ALA A 292 -6.09 3.40 18.32
C ALA A 292 -6.03 4.80 18.95
N SER A 293 -5.02 5.59 18.61
CA SER A 293 -4.80 6.94 19.13
C SER A 293 -4.59 7.95 17.99
N PHE A 294 -4.37 9.24 18.32
CA PHE A 294 -3.96 10.22 17.31
C PHE A 294 -2.55 9.98 16.76
N GLY A 295 -1.75 9.11 17.39
CA GLY A 295 -0.43 8.70 16.91
C GLY A 295 -0.52 7.59 15.86
N THR A 296 -1.54 6.75 15.94
CA THR A 296 -1.65 5.51 15.14
C THR A 296 -2.19 5.77 13.73
N GLY A 297 -1.55 5.18 12.73
CA GLY A 297 -2.02 5.04 11.36
C GLY A 297 -2.64 3.67 11.06
N GLY A 298 -3.42 3.63 9.99
CA GLY A 298 -3.78 2.38 9.32
C GLY A 298 -3.10 2.38 7.95
N HIS A 299 -2.36 1.33 7.62
CA HIS A 299 -1.76 1.19 6.30
C HIS A 299 -2.47 0.08 5.55
N VAL A 300 -2.85 0.35 4.31
CA VAL A 300 -3.38 -0.66 3.40
C VAL A 300 -2.43 -0.78 2.22
N HIS A 301 -1.88 -1.97 2.01
CA HIS A 301 -1.05 -2.30 0.86
C HIS A 301 -1.92 -2.98 -0.18
N VAL A 302 -1.85 -2.56 -1.43
CA VAL A 302 -2.60 -3.15 -2.54
C VAL A 302 -1.65 -3.57 -3.64
N GLY A 303 -1.72 -4.83 -4.07
CA GLY A 303 -0.94 -5.32 -5.19
C GLY A 303 -1.24 -4.56 -6.48
N MET A 304 -0.18 -4.18 -7.19
CA MET A 304 -0.19 -3.38 -8.43
C MET A 304 0.55 -4.08 -9.57
N HIS A 305 0.62 -5.41 -9.54
CA HIS A 305 1.33 -6.20 -10.55
C HIS A 305 0.82 -5.96 -11.98
N ASP A 306 -0.46 -5.65 -12.16
CA ASP A 306 -1.06 -5.32 -13.47
C ASP A 306 -0.94 -3.84 -13.84
N PHE A 307 -0.37 -2.98 -13.00
CA PHE A 307 0.03 -1.63 -13.42
C PHE A 307 1.25 -1.71 -14.34
N ASP A 308 2.10 -2.71 -14.11
CA ASP A 308 3.37 -2.92 -14.81
C ASP A 308 4.19 -1.61 -14.90
N HIS A 309 4.92 -1.39 -16.00
CA HIS A 309 5.65 -0.16 -16.27
C HIS A 309 4.76 0.92 -16.92
N ASP A 310 3.43 0.76 -16.93
CA ASP A 310 2.51 1.75 -17.49
C ASP A 310 2.31 2.93 -16.52
N VAL A 311 2.96 4.04 -16.83
CA VAL A 311 2.82 5.31 -16.11
C VAL A 311 1.39 5.86 -16.14
N ALA A 312 0.58 5.47 -17.13
CA ALA A 312 -0.80 5.94 -17.23
C ALA A 312 -1.67 5.37 -16.10
N ASN A 313 -1.51 4.10 -15.72
CA ASN A 313 -2.20 3.50 -14.56
C ASN A 313 -1.89 4.25 -13.26
N HIS A 314 -0.60 4.52 -13.02
CA HIS A 314 -0.14 5.28 -11.87
C HIS A 314 -0.68 6.71 -11.85
N THR A 315 -0.67 7.36 -13.02
CA THR A 315 -1.23 8.70 -13.22
C THR A 315 -2.73 8.72 -12.92
N ARG A 316 -3.50 7.76 -13.43
CA ARG A 316 -4.94 7.65 -13.17
C ARG A 316 -5.24 7.45 -11.69
N LEU A 317 -4.49 6.59 -11.01
CA LEU A 317 -4.62 6.39 -9.55
C LEU A 317 -4.40 7.71 -8.79
N MET A 318 -3.31 8.40 -9.07
CA MET A 318 -2.95 9.63 -8.35
C MET A 318 -3.86 10.81 -8.71
N GLN A 319 -4.36 10.89 -9.94
CA GLN A 319 -5.36 11.87 -10.33
C GLN A 319 -6.71 11.59 -9.67
N MET A 320 -7.13 10.33 -9.55
CA MET A 320 -8.32 9.94 -8.79
C MET A 320 -8.18 10.31 -7.31
N TYR A 321 -7.04 9.99 -6.70
CA TYR A 321 -6.72 10.46 -5.35
C TYR A 321 -6.89 11.99 -5.25
N LYS A 322 -6.30 12.76 -6.18
CA LYS A 322 -6.34 14.23 -6.12
C LYS A 322 -7.73 14.82 -6.41
N ALA A 323 -8.55 14.15 -7.21
CA ALA A 323 -9.94 14.52 -7.49
C ALA A 323 -10.86 14.30 -6.28
N HIS A 324 -10.45 13.47 -5.31
CA HIS A 324 -11.25 13.09 -4.14
C HIS A 324 -10.52 13.27 -2.81
N GLU A 325 -9.37 13.97 -2.79
CA GLU A 325 -8.46 14.06 -1.65
C GLU A 325 -9.20 14.48 -0.36
N ASP A 326 -10.00 15.54 -0.41
CA ASP A 326 -10.76 16.03 0.75
C ASP A 326 -11.76 14.99 1.31
N VAL A 327 -12.48 14.28 0.44
CA VAL A 327 -13.40 13.20 0.85
C VAL A 327 -12.63 12.01 1.41
N LEU A 328 -11.50 11.66 0.80
CA LEU A 328 -10.65 10.56 1.26
C LEU A 328 -10.13 10.84 2.67
N TYR A 329 -9.68 12.06 3.00
CA TYR A 329 -9.31 12.44 4.37
C TYR A 329 -10.48 12.51 5.34
N ARG A 330 -11.71 12.70 4.87
CA ARG A 330 -12.90 12.52 5.72
C ARG A 330 -13.09 11.04 6.02
N LEU A 331 -13.12 10.19 4.99
CA LEU A 331 -13.30 8.74 5.14
C LEU A 331 -12.16 8.08 5.93
N ALA A 332 -10.98 8.70 5.93
CA ALA A 332 -9.82 8.21 6.66
C ALA A 332 -9.90 8.39 8.18
N GLN A 333 -10.74 9.29 8.66
CA GLN A 333 -10.89 9.52 10.09
C GLN A 333 -11.38 8.24 10.79
N ASN A 334 -10.74 7.86 11.90
CA ASN A 334 -11.28 6.83 12.77
C ASN A 334 -12.53 7.38 13.48
N PRO A 335 -13.74 6.80 13.29
CA PRO A 335 -14.95 7.25 13.96
C PRO A 335 -14.90 7.27 15.48
N ALA A 336 -14.08 6.41 16.08
CA ALA A 336 -13.91 6.32 17.53
C ALA A 336 -12.88 7.34 18.07
N SER A 337 -12.25 8.15 17.21
CA SER A 337 -11.22 9.08 17.64
C SER A 337 -11.77 10.17 18.57
N GLU A 338 -11.01 10.49 19.61
CA GLU A 338 -11.37 11.56 20.54
C GLU A 338 -11.57 12.89 19.80
N GLY A 339 -12.72 13.51 20.01
CA GLY A 339 -13.05 14.78 19.37
C GLY A 339 -13.41 14.70 17.88
N ASN A 340 -13.60 13.49 17.33
CA ASN A 340 -14.00 13.23 15.94
C ASN A 340 -13.09 13.93 14.92
N GLN A 341 -11.79 13.71 15.06
CA GLN A 341 -10.74 14.34 14.25
C GLN A 341 -9.81 13.29 13.68
N HIS A 342 -9.30 13.56 12.48
CA HIS A 342 -8.22 12.76 11.89
C HIS A 342 -6.92 12.94 12.67
N ARG A 343 -6.00 11.98 12.57
CA ARG A 343 -4.66 12.02 13.18
C ARG A 343 -3.75 13.16 12.68
N GLY A 344 -4.25 14.01 11.78
CA GLY A 344 -3.48 15.00 11.04
C GLY A 344 -2.69 14.38 9.88
N THR A 345 -1.82 15.18 9.26
CA THR A 345 -1.16 14.86 7.98
C THR A 345 0.35 14.61 8.10
N ARG A 346 0.90 14.57 9.31
CA ARG A 346 2.35 14.52 9.54
C ARG A 346 3.01 13.30 8.88
N TRP A 347 2.34 12.15 8.94
CA TRP A 347 2.83 10.86 8.42
C TRP A 347 2.04 10.35 7.21
N CYS A 348 1.19 11.23 6.67
CA CYS A 348 0.33 10.97 5.53
C CYS A 348 -0.01 12.31 4.87
N SER A 349 1.01 13.06 4.47
CA SER A 349 0.87 14.36 3.82
C SER A 349 0.24 14.20 2.44
N PRO A 350 -0.62 15.14 2.01
CA PRO A 350 -1.21 15.06 0.68
C PRO A 350 -0.16 14.93 -0.42
N ASN A 351 -0.37 14.02 -1.36
CA ASN A 351 0.56 13.81 -2.45
C ASN A 351 0.62 15.02 -3.40
N PRO A 352 1.82 15.47 -3.81
CA PRO A 352 1.97 16.36 -4.95
C PRO A 352 1.73 15.58 -6.24
N VAL A 353 0.71 15.96 -7.00
CA VAL A 353 0.33 15.31 -8.27
C VAL A 353 0.33 16.36 -9.40
N PRO A 354 1.16 16.24 -10.45
CA PRO A 354 1.14 17.17 -11.58
C PRO A 354 -0.20 17.17 -12.31
N SER A 355 -0.64 18.31 -12.85
CA SER A 355 -1.93 18.45 -13.58
C SER A 355 -2.06 17.48 -14.74
N GLU A 356 -0.99 17.39 -15.51
CA GLU A 356 -0.80 16.60 -16.71
C GLU A 356 -0.54 15.11 -16.42
N GLY A 357 -0.32 14.74 -15.15
CA GLY A 357 0.13 13.41 -14.77
C GLY A 357 1.64 13.27 -14.76
N TYR A 358 2.12 12.04 -14.59
CA TYR A 358 3.55 11.75 -14.61
C TYR A 358 4.00 11.37 -16.02
N SER A 359 5.20 11.80 -16.42
CA SER A 359 5.81 11.40 -17.70
C SER A 359 6.56 10.07 -17.59
N ALA A 360 7.03 9.73 -16.38
CA ALA A 360 7.68 8.46 -16.07
C ALA A 360 7.41 8.03 -14.61
N ILE A 361 7.50 6.72 -14.34
CA ILE A 361 7.36 6.16 -12.98
C ILE A 361 8.39 6.74 -12.01
N SER A 362 9.58 7.07 -12.50
CA SER A 362 10.67 7.68 -11.72
C SER A 362 10.31 9.07 -11.15
N GLU A 363 9.35 9.78 -11.76
CA GLU A 363 8.88 11.10 -11.30
C GLU A 363 7.89 11.03 -10.14
N ILE A 364 7.33 9.84 -9.87
CA ILE A 364 6.31 9.64 -8.83
C ILE A 364 6.98 9.78 -7.46
N SER A 365 7.12 11.01 -6.95
CA SER A 365 7.69 11.30 -5.63
C SER A 365 7.19 10.27 -4.62
N SER A 366 8.11 9.46 -4.08
CA SER A 366 7.79 8.36 -3.17
C SER A 366 8.50 8.66 -1.87
N PHE A 367 7.75 9.25 -0.94
CA PHE A 367 8.23 9.53 0.40
C PHE A 367 7.31 8.84 1.40
N HIS A 368 7.91 8.16 2.38
CA HIS A 368 7.19 7.38 3.39
C HIS A 368 6.17 8.20 4.20
N GLY A 369 6.28 9.53 4.22
CA GLY A 369 5.29 10.40 4.86
C GLY A 369 4.12 10.83 3.99
N GLN A 370 3.90 10.29 2.78
CA GLN A 370 2.80 10.67 1.89
C GLN A 370 1.53 9.82 2.10
N ALA A 371 0.38 10.37 1.73
CA ALA A 371 -0.94 9.73 1.85
C ALA A 371 -1.06 8.43 1.04
N VAL A 372 -0.47 8.41 -0.17
CA VAL A 372 -0.30 7.22 -0.99
C VAL A 372 1.18 7.11 -1.35
N ASN A 373 1.83 6.03 -0.93
CA ASN A 373 3.23 5.77 -1.20
C ASN A 373 3.36 4.69 -2.29
N LEU A 374 4.07 5.01 -3.37
CA LEU A 374 4.24 4.15 -4.54
C LEU A 374 5.68 3.62 -4.68
N SER A 375 6.48 3.66 -3.59
CA SER A 375 7.83 3.12 -3.60
C SER A 375 7.88 1.62 -3.91
N GLY A 376 6.87 0.86 -3.46
CA GLY A 376 6.72 -0.56 -3.79
C GLY A 376 6.39 -0.79 -5.26
N ALA A 377 5.56 0.06 -5.86
CA ALA A 377 5.15 -0.03 -7.26
C ALA A 377 6.31 0.26 -8.23
N ARG A 378 7.23 1.16 -7.86
CA ARG A 378 8.45 1.48 -8.65
C ARG A 378 9.35 0.27 -8.91
N ARG A 379 9.27 -0.78 -8.10
CA ARG A 379 10.09 -1.99 -8.26
C ARG A 379 9.56 -2.90 -9.37
N GLY A 380 8.30 -2.73 -9.79
CA GLY A 380 7.67 -3.55 -10.82
C GLY A 380 7.44 -5.02 -10.40
N GLY A 381 6.94 -5.80 -11.36
CA GLY A 381 6.75 -7.25 -11.23
C GLY A 381 5.70 -7.68 -10.20
N GLN A 382 5.75 -8.95 -9.81
CA GLN A 382 4.75 -9.59 -8.93
C GLN A 382 4.69 -9.01 -7.50
N SER A 383 5.75 -8.30 -7.07
CA SER A 383 5.83 -7.67 -5.74
C SER A 383 5.41 -6.20 -5.71
N ALA A 384 5.07 -5.63 -6.88
CA ALA A 384 4.63 -4.25 -7.00
C ALA A 384 3.37 -4.02 -6.16
N HIS A 385 3.39 -2.98 -5.34
CA HIS A 385 2.25 -2.58 -4.53
C HIS A 385 2.28 -1.08 -4.22
N GLY A 386 1.11 -0.52 -3.98
CA GLY A 386 0.95 0.82 -3.43
C GLY A 386 0.47 0.74 -1.99
N GLU A 387 0.94 1.67 -1.18
CA GLU A 387 0.66 1.76 0.24
C GLU A 387 -0.19 3.00 0.52
N PHE A 388 -1.41 2.80 1.01
CA PHE A 388 -2.35 3.86 1.38
C PHE A 388 -2.21 4.14 2.87
N ARG A 389 -1.57 5.26 3.20
CA ARG A 389 -1.21 5.67 4.56
C ARG A 389 -2.13 6.75 5.14
N LEU A 390 -3.04 7.30 4.33
CA LEU A 390 -3.97 8.34 4.80
C LEU A 390 -4.85 7.88 5.96
N TRP A 391 -5.11 6.58 6.09
CA TRP A 391 -6.05 6.05 7.06
C TRP A 391 -5.58 6.29 8.51
N ASP A 392 -6.50 6.70 9.38
CA ASP A 392 -6.25 6.65 10.83
C ASP A 392 -6.19 5.21 11.31
N GLY A 393 -5.40 4.96 12.35
CA GLY A 393 -5.41 3.68 13.05
C GLY A 393 -6.81 3.39 13.60
N SER A 394 -7.23 2.13 13.53
CA SER A 394 -8.50 1.65 14.07
C SER A 394 -8.35 0.20 14.54
N LEU A 395 -9.11 -0.17 15.57
CA LEU A 395 -9.32 -1.56 15.97
C LEU A 395 -10.75 -2.03 15.65
N ASN A 396 -11.52 -1.24 14.89
CA ASN A 396 -12.82 -1.66 14.39
C ASN A 396 -12.64 -2.37 13.04
N PRO A 397 -12.87 -3.69 12.94
CA PRO A 397 -12.61 -4.43 11.70
C PRO A 397 -13.48 -3.97 10.52
N SER A 398 -14.65 -3.37 10.77
CA SER A 398 -15.49 -2.81 9.69
C SER A 398 -14.95 -1.52 9.11
N VAL A 399 -14.32 -0.69 9.94
CA VAL A 399 -13.64 0.52 9.47
C VAL A 399 -12.44 0.12 8.61
N ILE A 400 -11.60 -0.80 9.11
CA ILE A 400 -10.44 -1.31 8.36
C ILE A 400 -10.88 -1.97 7.05
N GLN A 401 -11.90 -2.83 7.07
CA GLN A 401 -12.42 -3.47 5.85
C GLN A 401 -12.91 -2.43 4.84
N THR A 402 -13.59 -1.37 5.28
CA THR A 402 -14.06 -0.32 4.36
C THR A 402 -12.87 0.44 3.75
N GLN A 403 -11.83 0.73 4.53
CA GLN A 403 -10.58 1.34 4.04
C GLN A 403 -9.87 0.44 3.03
N VAL A 404 -9.81 -0.88 3.30
CA VAL A 404 -9.30 -1.88 2.35
C VAL A 404 -10.07 -1.84 1.03
N LYS A 405 -11.41 -1.84 1.09
CA LYS A 405 -12.24 -1.74 -0.12
C LYS A 405 -12.01 -0.46 -0.90
N LEU A 406 -11.87 0.68 -0.22
CA LEU A 406 -11.59 1.96 -0.87
C LEU A 406 -10.24 1.91 -1.59
N SER A 407 -9.19 1.41 -0.94
CA SER A 407 -7.85 1.25 -1.54
C SER A 407 -7.86 0.29 -2.73
N LEU A 408 -8.48 -0.89 -2.59
CA LEU A 408 -8.64 -1.86 -3.68
C LEU A 408 -9.43 -1.26 -4.85
N GLY A 409 -10.55 -0.59 -4.55
CA GLY A 409 -11.40 0.06 -5.51
C GLY A 409 -10.65 1.12 -6.31
N MET A 410 -9.85 1.96 -5.64
CA MET A 410 -9.03 2.98 -6.31
C MET A 410 -8.00 2.37 -7.26
N ALA A 411 -7.28 1.32 -6.82
CA ALA A 411 -6.31 0.63 -7.68
C ALA A 411 -6.99 -0.04 -8.88
N ALA A 412 -8.11 -0.74 -8.68
CA ALA A 412 -8.87 -1.35 -9.76
C ALA A 412 -9.45 -0.30 -10.72
N ALA A 413 -9.90 0.84 -10.20
CA ALA A 413 -10.49 1.91 -11.01
C ALA A 413 -9.44 2.56 -11.92
N ALA A 414 -8.20 2.69 -11.45
CA ALA A 414 -7.09 3.19 -12.24
C ALA A 414 -6.73 2.30 -13.44
N VAL A 415 -6.99 0.99 -13.38
CA VAL A 415 -6.71 0.05 -14.48
C VAL A 415 -7.85 -0.04 -15.49
N ARG A 416 -9.10 -0.04 -15.00
CA ARG A 416 -10.28 -0.20 -15.87
C ARG A 416 -10.64 1.06 -16.66
N GLN A 417 -10.28 2.24 -16.18
CA GLN A 417 -10.66 3.49 -16.83
C GLN A 417 -9.64 3.86 -17.92
N ASP A 418 -10.09 4.01 -19.17
CA ASP A 418 -9.22 4.43 -20.26
C ASP A 418 -8.79 5.90 -20.14
N THR A 419 -9.59 6.71 -19.46
CA THR A 419 -9.33 8.14 -19.25
C THR A 419 -9.15 8.47 -17.78
N ALA A 420 -8.26 9.40 -17.50
CA ALA A 420 -8.15 10.05 -16.21
C ALA A 420 -9.50 10.58 -15.71
N VAL A 421 -9.70 10.57 -14.40
CA VAL A 421 -10.87 11.19 -13.76
C VAL A 421 -10.96 12.66 -14.20
N SER A 422 -12.00 12.98 -14.94
CA SER A 422 -12.31 14.34 -15.36
C SER A 422 -13.03 15.07 -14.24
N GLY A 423 -12.47 16.16 -13.73
CA GLY A 423 -13.10 16.94 -12.68
C GLY A 423 -12.15 17.91 -11.99
N PRO A 424 -12.69 18.86 -11.20
CA PRO A 424 -11.86 19.72 -10.38
C PRO A 424 -11.14 18.90 -9.31
N ARG A 425 -9.88 19.25 -9.04
CA ARG A 425 -9.12 18.72 -7.91
C ARG A 425 -9.77 19.17 -6.60
N MET A 426 -9.93 18.23 -5.68
CA MET A 426 -10.59 18.46 -4.40
C MET A 426 -9.54 18.38 -3.28
N GLU A 427 -8.67 19.37 -3.22
CA GLU A 427 -7.60 19.42 -2.21
C GLU A 427 -8.17 19.42 -0.79
N LEU A 428 -7.41 18.90 0.17
CA LEU A 428 -7.77 18.87 1.57
C LEU A 428 -8.24 20.26 2.05
N GLY A 429 -9.48 20.34 2.56
CA GLY A 429 -10.13 21.58 2.97
C GLY A 429 -11.07 22.21 1.94
N SER A 430 -11.16 21.67 0.72
CA SER A 430 -12.04 22.16 -0.36
C SER A 430 -13.51 22.29 0.05
N HIS A 431 -14.02 21.39 0.90
CA HIS A 431 -15.37 21.45 1.45
C HIS A 431 -15.64 22.79 2.17
N ARG A 432 -14.65 23.40 2.83
CA ARG A 432 -14.83 24.70 3.50
C ARG A 432 -14.96 25.81 2.50
N GLU A 433 -14.14 25.78 1.46
CA GLU A 433 -14.20 26.77 0.38
C GLU A 433 -15.55 26.72 -0.32
N GLN A 434 -16.01 25.52 -0.67
CA GLN A 434 -17.32 25.30 -1.27
C GLN A 434 -18.45 25.82 -0.37
N ARG A 435 -18.41 25.52 0.93
CA ARG A 435 -19.42 26.04 1.88
C ARG A 435 -19.38 27.56 1.98
N ARG A 436 -18.18 28.16 2.01
CA ARG A 436 -18.00 29.62 2.04
C ARG A 436 -18.58 30.27 0.78
N GLN A 437 -18.27 29.73 -0.40
CA GLN A 437 -18.77 30.22 -1.69
C GLN A 437 -20.29 30.10 -1.79
N ALA A 438 -20.87 29.04 -1.23
CA ALA A 438 -22.31 28.84 -1.14
C ALA A 438 -23.00 29.69 -0.05
N GLY A 439 -22.27 30.55 0.67
CA GLY A 439 -22.84 31.35 1.76
C GLY A 439 -23.30 30.53 2.97
N LEU A 440 -22.80 29.30 3.11
CA LEU A 440 -23.17 28.36 4.16
C LEU A 440 -22.23 28.55 5.36
N GLY A 441 -22.79 29.01 6.48
CA GLY A 441 -22.05 29.07 7.74
C GLY A 441 -21.58 27.70 8.20
N GLN A 442 -20.41 27.62 8.84
CA GLN A 442 -19.80 26.35 9.25
C GLN A 442 -20.71 25.49 10.17
N ARG A 443 -21.60 26.13 10.93
CA ARG A 443 -22.53 25.47 11.87
C ARG A 443 -23.91 25.15 11.29
N ARG A 444 -24.22 25.58 10.06
CA ARG A 444 -25.53 25.32 9.44
C ARG A 444 -25.64 23.84 9.08
N ARG A 445 -26.74 23.17 9.44
CA ARG A 445 -27.05 21.82 8.95
C ARG A 445 -27.34 21.90 7.45
N LEU A 446 -26.71 21.02 6.68
CA LEU A 446 -26.93 20.92 5.24
C LEU A 446 -28.25 20.18 4.98
N SER A 447 -29.04 20.65 4.02
CA SER A 447 -30.30 20.02 3.61
C SER A 447 -30.62 20.38 2.16
N GLY A 448 -31.49 19.61 1.50
CA GLY A 448 -31.90 19.86 0.12
C GLY A 448 -30.71 19.94 -0.84
N ASP A 449 -30.71 20.97 -1.69
CA ASP A 449 -29.68 21.17 -2.71
C ASP A 449 -28.28 21.40 -2.14
N ASP A 450 -28.17 22.03 -0.96
CA ASP A 450 -26.88 22.22 -0.28
C ASP A 450 -26.26 20.87 0.08
N TRP A 451 -27.08 19.92 0.57
CA TRP A 451 -26.65 18.57 0.90
C TRP A 451 -26.31 17.76 -0.36
N ARG A 452 -27.16 17.82 -1.38
CA ARG A 452 -26.92 17.15 -2.67
C ARG A 452 -25.61 17.61 -3.33
N THR A 453 -25.33 18.91 -3.27
CA THR A 453 -24.13 19.52 -3.87
C THR A 453 -22.87 19.15 -3.07
N THR A 454 -22.90 19.33 -1.75
CA THR A 454 -21.73 19.07 -0.89
C THR A 454 -21.35 17.59 -0.76
N THR A 455 -22.26 16.67 -1.10
CA THR A 455 -21.99 15.22 -1.14
C THR A 455 -21.65 14.71 -2.53
N ALA A 456 -21.71 15.54 -3.57
CA ALA A 456 -21.49 15.13 -4.96
C ALA A 456 -20.13 14.44 -5.16
N ASN A 457 -19.05 14.97 -4.59
CA ASN A 457 -17.71 14.40 -4.74
C ASN A 457 -17.58 13.01 -4.08
N PHE A 458 -18.27 12.78 -2.96
CA PHE A 458 -18.32 11.45 -2.33
C PHE A 458 -19.10 10.45 -3.21
N ARG A 459 -20.26 10.85 -3.72
CA ARG A 459 -21.07 10.00 -4.61
C ARG A 459 -20.32 9.63 -5.88
N GLN A 460 -19.61 10.60 -6.48
CA GLN A 460 -18.74 10.37 -7.65
C GLN A 460 -17.60 9.41 -7.33
N LEU A 461 -16.93 9.55 -6.18
CA LEU A 461 -15.90 8.61 -5.74
C LEU A 461 -16.50 7.20 -5.65
N VAL A 462 -17.57 7.02 -4.88
CA VAL A 462 -18.18 5.72 -4.63
C VAL A 462 -18.66 5.04 -5.91
N ASP A 463 -19.29 5.77 -6.83
CA ASP A 463 -19.65 5.25 -8.16
C ASP A 463 -18.42 4.91 -9.00
N SER A 464 -17.36 5.70 -8.88
CA SER A 464 -16.11 5.44 -9.58
C SER A 464 -15.36 4.25 -9.02
N LEU A 465 -15.65 3.77 -7.80
CA LEU A 465 -14.93 2.66 -7.14
C LEU A 465 -15.74 1.36 -7.15
N PHE A 466 -17.02 1.43 -6.86
CA PHE A 466 -17.88 0.28 -6.57
C PHE A 466 -19.08 0.22 -7.50
N GLN A 467 -19.57 -1.00 -7.74
CA GLN A 467 -20.83 -1.23 -8.44
C GLN A 467 -21.91 -1.78 -7.53
N ARG A 468 -21.51 -2.68 -6.63
CA ARG A 468 -22.39 -3.40 -5.73
C ARG A 468 -23.02 -2.45 -4.71
N PRO A 469 -24.34 -2.51 -4.52
CA PRO A 469 -25.03 -1.70 -3.51
C PRO A 469 -24.45 -1.90 -2.11
N GLU A 470 -24.00 -3.11 -1.73
CA GLU A 470 -23.46 -3.36 -0.40
C GLU A 470 -22.16 -2.60 -0.13
N ASP A 471 -21.28 -2.49 -1.12
CA ASP A 471 -20.01 -1.77 -1.01
C ASP A 471 -20.24 -0.26 -0.92
N LYS A 472 -21.19 0.26 -1.73
CA LYS A 472 -21.62 1.66 -1.67
C LYS A 472 -22.26 2.00 -0.32
N ALA A 473 -23.11 1.12 0.20
CA ALA A 473 -23.76 1.30 1.49
C ALA A 473 -22.77 1.26 2.65
N GLN A 474 -21.76 0.38 2.61
CA GLN A 474 -20.71 0.33 3.64
C GLN A 474 -19.84 1.59 3.64
N ALA A 475 -19.41 2.07 2.45
CA ALA A 475 -18.69 3.34 2.33
C ALA A 475 -19.54 4.54 2.81
N THR A 476 -20.84 4.53 2.53
CA THR A 476 -21.80 5.55 2.99
C THR A 476 -21.97 5.52 4.50
N ALA A 477 -21.97 4.34 5.12
CA ALA A 477 -21.99 4.20 6.56
C ALA A 477 -20.73 4.79 7.21
N LEU A 478 -19.56 4.56 6.64
CA LEU A 478 -18.32 5.20 7.12
C LEU A 478 -18.36 6.72 6.92
N PHE A 479 -18.88 7.20 5.78
CA PHE A 479 -19.09 8.63 5.53
C PHE A 479 -20.05 9.26 6.55
N HIS A 480 -21.09 8.54 6.98
CA HIS A 480 -22.00 8.98 8.03
C HIS A 480 -21.28 9.17 9.37
N GLU A 481 -20.44 8.21 9.76
CA GLU A 481 -19.73 8.24 11.03
C GLU A 481 -18.61 9.27 11.08
N THR A 482 -17.97 9.51 9.94
CA THR A 482 -16.82 10.41 9.84
C THR A 482 -17.21 11.88 9.67
N ARG A 483 -16.27 12.78 9.97
CA ARG A 483 -16.44 14.23 9.93
C ARG A 483 -15.37 14.87 9.04
N TRP A 484 -15.73 15.99 8.46
CA TRP A 484 -14.79 16.82 7.71
C TRP A 484 -13.69 17.39 8.61
N GLN A 485 -12.48 17.48 8.06
CA GLN A 485 -11.31 17.98 8.79
C GLN A 485 -11.37 19.50 9.00
N ARG A 486 -11.05 19.95 10.22
CA ARG A 486 -11.16 21.36 10.63
C ARG A 486 -9.97 22.25 10.25
N ARG A 487 -8.84 21.68 9.80
CA ARG A 487 -7.59 22.42 9.52
C ARG A 487 -7.67 23.24 8.27
#